data_AF-A0A3D3B394-F1
#
_entry.id   AF-A0A3D3B394-F1
#
_cell.length_a   1.000
_cell.length_b   1.000
_cell.length_c   1.000
_cell.angle_alpha   90.00
_cell.angle_beta   90.00
_cell.angle_gamma   90.00
#
_symmetry.space_group_name_H-M   'P 1'
#
loop_
_entity.id
_entity.type
_entity.pdbx_description
1 polymer ?
#
loop_
_entity_poly.entity_id
_entity_poly.type
_entity_poly.pdbx_seq_one_letter_code
_entity_poly.pdbx_strand_id
1 'polypeptide(L)'
;GDSVFLVLPAGLKGPAFLATSNFSVLKLYNNSDVYAIFVGHVADMIAANAPAAFVGTWQPVERLPRDRIQRFQEVLVARGNDVGKVDGLAGFKTRRTIGVEEQKLGLPLTCYPSQALVDTVLKEASAAAQ
;
A
#
# COMPACT_ATOMS: atom_id res chain seq x y z
N GLY A 1 17.36 8.38 18.21
CA GLY A 1 17.05 9.02 16.93
C GLY A 1 15.62 8.70 16.57
N ASP A 2 14.96 9.55 15.79
CA ASP A 2 13.58 9.32 15.38
C ASP A 2 13.46 8.04 14.56
N SER A 3 12.40 7.27 14.78
CA SER A 3 12.10 6.10 13.96
C SER A 3 11.73 6.54 12.55
N VAL A 4 12.41 5.97 11.56
CA VAL A 4 12.16 6.17 10.13
C VAL A 4 11.61 4.88 9.55
N PHE A 5 10.63 4.98 8.66
CA PHE A 5 10.06 3.82 7.97
C PHE A 5 9.95 4.07 6.46
N LEU A 6 10.07 2.98 5.70
CA LEU A 6 9.96 2.99 4.25
C LEU A 6 8.50 3.08 3.81
N VAL A 7 8.18 4.04 2.94
CA VAL A 7 6.87 4.19 2.33
C VAL A 7 6.96 4.00 0.82
N LEU A 8 6.22 3.01 0.33
CA LEU A 8 6.08 2.67 -1.09
C LEU A 8 4.61 2.84 -1.50
N PRO A 9 4.19 4.05 -1.91
CA PRO A 9 2.78 4.37 -2.18
C PRO A 9 2.18 3.58 -3.35
N ALA A 10 3.01 3.15 -4.31
CA ALA A 10 2.63 2.31 -5.45
C ALA A 10 3.39 0.97 -5.47
N GLY A 11 3.80 0.47 -4.30
CA GLY A 11 4.71 -0.68 -4.24
C GLY A 11 6.02 -0.37 -4.98
N LEU A 12 6.54 -1.34 -5.74
CA LEU A 12 7.76 -1.15 -6.55
C LEU A 12 7.55 -0.32 -7.83
N LYS A 13 6.33 0.11 -8.11
CA LYS A 13 5.96 0.85 -9.34
C LYS A 13 5.99 2.38 -9.17
N GLY A 14 6.61 2.89 -8.11
CA GLY A 14 6.66 4.32 -7.84
C GLY A 14 7.88 4.74 -7.02
N PRO A 15 7.99 6.05 -6.73
CA PRO A 15 9.04 6.58 -5.86
C PRO A 15 8.95 5.99 -4.45
N ALA A 16 10.12 5.85 -3.83
CA ALA A 16 10.27 5.38 -2.46
C ALA A 16 10.65 6.54 -1.53
N PHE A 17 10.08 6.55 -0.33
CA PHE A 17 10.29 7.62 0.65
C PHE A 17 10.71 7.05 2.00
N LEU A 18 11.62 7.75 2.67
CA LEU A 18 11.87 7.57 4.09
C LEU A 18 10.98 8.55 4.85
N ALA A 19 10.02 8.02 5.59
CA ALA A 19 9.06 8.81 6.37
C ALA A 19 9.45 8.80 7.85
N THR A 20 9.33 9.97 8.50
CA THR A 20 9.53 10.14 9.94
C THR A 20 8.19 10.05 10.68
N SER A 21 8.22 10.19 12.01
CA SER A 21 7.03 10.23 12.86
C SER A 21 6.01 11.31 12.43
N ASN A 22 6.46 12.44 11.89
CA ASN A 22 5.59 13.52 11.39
C ASN A 22 4.68 13.06 10.24
N PHE A 23 5.07 12.05 9.47
CA PHE A 23 4.20 11.47 8.44
C PHE A 23 2.90 10.92 9.03
N SER A 24 3.00 10.24 10.17
CA SER A 24 1.83 9.73 10.88
C SER A 24 0.96 10.84 11.43
N VAL A 25 1.55 11.99 11.81
CA VAL A 25 0.81 13.18 12.26
C VAL A 25 -0.01 13.78 11.12
N LEU A 26 0.57 13.95 9.93
CA LEU A 26 -0.16 14.42 8.73
C LEU A 26 -1.38 13.53 8.42
N LYS A 27 -1.23 12.22 8.63
CA LYS A 27 -2.28 11.24 8.39
C LYS A 27 -3.44 11.29 9.40
N LEU A 28 -3.28 11.98 10.54
CA LEU A 28 -4.39 12.24 11.45
C LEU A 28 -5.43 13.19 10.82
N TYR A 29 -4.98 14.10 9.95
CA TYR A 29 -5.88 14.99 9.20
C TYR A 29 -6.61 14.24 8.08
N ASN A 30 -5.87 13.44 7.31
CA ASN A 30 -6.42 12.57 6.27
C ASN A 30 -5.58 11.29 6.19
N ASN A 31 -6.20 10.15 6.50
CA ASN A 31 -5.53 8.85 6.58
C ASN A 31 -5.22 8.25 5.19
N SER A 32 -4.37 8.93 4.43
CA SER A 32 -3.94 8.56 3.08
C SER A 32 -2.44 8.81 2.94
N ASP A 33 -1.70 7.78 2.50
CA ASP A 33 -0.25 7.90 2.32
C ASP A 33 0.09 8.91 1.22
N VAL A 34 -0.65 8.89 0.10
CA VAL A 34 -0.43 9.84 -0.99
C VAL A 34 -0.76 11.28 -0.57
N TYR A 35 -1.79 11.49 0.28
CA TYR A 35 -2.08 12.81 0.82
C TYR A 35 -0.89 13.34 1.65
N ALA A 36 -0.40 12.54 2.59
CA ALA A 36 0.70 12.95 3.46
C ALA A 36 2.00 13.21 2.67
N ILE A 37 2.29 12.39 1.64
CA ILE A 37 3.42 12.62 0.73
C ILE A 37 3.26 13.95 -0.01
N PHE A 38 2.09 14.23 -0.59
CA PHE A 38 1.87 15.47 -1.33
C PHE A 38 1.94 16.71 -0.44
N VAL A 39 1.37 16.68 0.76
CA VAL A 39 1.44 17.80 1.70
C VAL A 39 2.89 18.06 2.13
N GLY A 40 3.64 17.02 2.48
CA GLY A 40 5.07 17.14 2.80
C GLY A 40 5.87 17.72 1.64
N HIS A 41 5.66 17.20 0.43
CA HIS A 41 6.36 17.66 -0.77
C HIS A 41 6.07 19.12 -1.12
N VAL A 42 4.82 19.57 -0.97
CA VAL A 42 4.47 20.99 -1.15
C VAL A 42 5.12 21.86 -0.09
N ALA A 43 5.16 21.42 1.17
CA ALA A 43 5.85 22.15 2.23
C ALA A 43 7.35 22.30 1.95
N ASP A 44 8.00 21.25 1.44
CA ASP A 44 9.41 21.29 1.02
C ASP A 44 9.63 22.29 -0.12
N MET A 45 8.76 22.32 -1.13
CA MET A 45 8.83 23.30 -2.23
C MET A 45 8.68 24.75 -1.75
N ILE A 46 7.75 25.00 -0.81
CA ILE A 46 7.56 26.33 -0.22
C ILE A 46 8.81 26.75 0.56
N ALA A 47 9.35 25.85 1.40
CA ALA A 47 10.55 26.13 2.18
C ALA A 47 11.79 26.39 1.31
N ALA A 48 11.92 25.64 0.20
CA ALA A 48 12.99 25.83 -0.77
C ALA A 48 12.78 27.04 -1.70
N ASN A 49 11.57 27.64 -1.70
CA ASN A 49 11.15 28.66 -2.65
C ASN A 49 11.42 28.26 -4.12
N ALA A 50 11.20 26.98 -4.44
CA ALA A 50 11.48 26.41 -5.76
C ALA A 50 10.60 25.19 -6.04
N PRO A 51 10.19 24.97 -7.31
CA PRO A 51 9.51 23.75 -7.69
C PRO A 51 10.47 22.56 -7.62
N ALA A 52 9.94 21.41 -7.19
CA ALA A 52 10.68 20.15 -7.18
C ALA A 52 9.81 19.02 -7.74
N ALA A 53 10.38 18.20 -8.60
CA ALA A 53 9.77 16.93 -9.02
C ALA A 53 10.22 15.80 -8.06
N PHE A 54 9.44 14.73 -8.00
CA PHE A 54 9.95 13.49 -7.41
C PHE A 54 11.08 12.93 -8.28
N VAL A 55 12.11 12.39 -7.63
CA VAL A 55 13.24 11.75 -8.33
C VAL A 55 12.80 10.47 -9.05
N GLY A 56 11.94 9.67 -8.42
CA GLY A 56 11.40 8.44 -9.00
C GLY A 56 10.17 8.70 -9.87
N THR A 57 9.98 7.86 -10.90
CA THR A 57 8.81 7.91 -11.78
C THR A 57 7.68 7.01 -11.29
N TRP A 58 6.46 7.35 -11.68
CA TRP A 58 5.28 6.53 -11.43
C TRP A 58 4.99 5.66 -12.63
N GLN A 59 4.79 4.37 -12.40
CA GLN A 59 4.30 3.43 -13.40
C GLN A 59 2.83 3.09 -13.15
N PRO A 60 2.07 2.72 -14.19
CA PRO A 60 0.69 2.28 -14.02
C PRO A 60 0.57 1.09 -13.05
N VAL A 61 -0.26 1.29 -12.02
CA VAL A 61 -0.70 0.23 -11.12
C VAL A 61 -2.02 -0.35 -11.59
N GLU A 62 -2.22 -1.62 -11.30
CA GLU A 62 -3.48 -2.28 -11.58
C GLU A 62 -4.59 -1.75 -10.67
N ARG A 63 -5.79 -1.57 -11.23
CA ARG A 63 -6.96 -1.10 -10.49
C ARG A 63 -7.95 -2.24 -10.35
N LEU A 64 -8.34 -2.50 -9.12
CA LEU A 64 -9.29 -3.55 -8.75
C LEU A 64 -10.52 -2.90 -8.13
N PRO A 65 -11.74 -3.46 -8.36
CA PRO A 65 -12.94 -3.00 -7.69
C PRO A 65 -12.80 -3.03 -6.17
N ARG A 66 -13.36 -2.02 -5.49
CA ARG A 66 -13.19 -1.82 -4.05
C ARG A 66 -13.76 -2.98 -3.23
N ASP A 67 -14.95 -3.45 -3.60
CA ASP A 67 -15.62 -4.62 -3.05
C ASP A 67 -14.77 -5.89 -3.19
N ARG A 68 -14.07 -6.04 -4.31
CA ARG A 68 -13.17 -7.18 -4.54
C ARG A 68 -11.91 -7.12 -3.67
N ILE A 69 -11.33 -5.94 -3.47
CA ILE A 69 -10.25 -5.75 -2.49
C ILE A 69 -10.74 -6.01 -1.07
N GLN A 70 -11.96 -5.59 -0.74
CA GLN A 70 -12.54 -5.82 0.57
C GLN A 70 -12.69 -7.33 0.83
N ARG A 71 -13.23 -8.09 -0.13
CA ARG A 71 -13.33 -9.55 -0.01
C ARG A 71 -11.97 -10.22 0.12
N PHE A 72 -10.97 -9.73 -0.61
CA PHE A 72 -9.59 -10.19 -0.46
C PHE A 72 -9.05 -9.93 0.96
N GLN A 73 -9.28 -8.74 1.53
CA GLN A 73 -8.92 -8.42 2.91
C GLN A 73 -9.62 -9.35 3.92
N GLU A 74 -10.90 -9.67 3.73
CA GLU A 74 -11.64 -10.62 4.58
C GLU A 74 -10.97 -12.00 4.58
N VAL A 75 -10.59 -12.50 3.40
CA VAL A 75 -9.90 -13.78 3.27
C VAL A 75 -8.53 -13.74 3.93
N LEU A 76 -7.76 -12.65 3.77
CA LEU A 76 -6.47 -12.49 4.43
C LEU A 76 -6.59 -12.47 5.96
N VAL A 77 -7.62 -11.82 6.51
CA VAL A 77 -7.93 -11.82 7.95
C VAL A 77 -8.29 -13.23 8.41
N ALA A 78 -9.12 -13.96 7.65
CA ALA A 78 -9.46 -15.35 7.96
C ALA A 78 -8.23 -16.27 7.95
N ARG A 79 -7.19 -15.94 7.16
CA ARG A 79 -5.87 -16.60 7.16
C ARG A 79 -4.94 -16.14 8.31
N GLY A 80 -5.41 -15.28 9.22
CA GLY A 80 -4.65 -14.79 10.38
C GLY A 80 -3.74 -13.58 10.10
N ASN A 81 -3.88 -12.91 8.96
CA ASN A 81 -3.07 -11.73 8.66
C ASN A 81 -3.69 -10.44 9.22
N ASP A 82 -2.83 -9.50 9.65
CA ASP A 82 -3.23 -8.13 10.00
C ASP A 82 -3.19 -7.24 8.75
N VAL A 83 -4.35 -6.97 8.16
CA VAL A 83 -4.52 -6.05 7.03
C VAL A 83 -4.96 -4.65 7.47
N GLY A 84 -5.12 -4.40 8.78
CA GLY A 84 -5.76 -3.20 9.30
C GLY A 84 -7.28 -3.24 9.13
N LYS A 85 -7.85 -2.21 8.51
CA LYS A 85 -9.29 -2.14 8.25
C LYS A 85 -9.64 -2.92 6.97
N VAL A 86 -10.75 -3.64 7.02
CA VAL A 86 -11.38 -4.29 5.87
C VAL A 86 -12.32 -3.27 5.21
N ASP A 87 -11.75 -2.37 4.40
CA ASP A 87 -12.44 -1.20 3.82
C ASP A 87 -12.33 -1.11 2.29
N GLY A 88 -11.71 -2.11 1.66
CA GLY A 88 -11.43 -2.15 0.23
C GLY A 88 -10.28 -1.25 -0.21
N LEU A 89 -9.52 -0.68 0.73
CA LEU A 89 -8.35 0.16 0.44
C LEU A 89 -7.07 -0.57 0.83
N ALA A 90 -6.15 -0.69 -0.13
CA ALA A 90 -4.86 -1.31 0.11
C ALA A 90 -3.90 -0.35 0.82
N GLY A 91 -4.14 -0.09 2.11
CA GLY A 91 -3.25 0.68 2.98
C GLY A 91 -1.95 -0.07 3.33
N PHE A 92 -1.09 0.56 4.14
CA PHE A 92 0.23 0.02 4.54
C PHE A 92 0.17 -1.45 5.00
N LYS A 93 -0.74 -1.78 5.93
CA LYS A 93 -0.86 -3.14 6.46
C LYS A 93 -1.28 -4.14 5.39
N THR A 94 -2.30 -3.82 4.58
CA THR A 94 -2.69 -4.63 3.41
C THR A 94 -1.53 -4.85 2.44
N ARG A 95 -0.78 -3.80 2.08
CA ARG A 95 0.36 -3.89 1.13
C ARG A 95 1.53 -4.71 1.67
N ARG A 96 1.82 -4.60 2.96
CA ARG A 96 2.80 -5.47 3.63
C ARG A 96 2.37 -6.95 3.56
N THR A 97 1.11 -7.24 3.87
CA THR A 97 0.56 -8.60 3.81
C THR A 97 0.55 -9.14 2.39
N ILE A 98 0.28 -8.29 1.39
CA ILE A 98 0.39 -8.66 -0.02
C ILE A 98 1.78 -9.19 -0.36
N GLY A 99 2.86 -8.48 0.03
CA GLY A 99 4.22 -8.96 -0.22
C GLY A 99 4.52 -10.32 0.42
N VAL A 100 3.96 -10.58 1.60
CA VAL A 100 4.07 -11.89 2.28
C VAL A 100 3.33 -12.99 1.51
N GLU A 101 2.12 -12.72 1.01
CA GLU A 101 1.35 -13.70 0.23
C GLU A 101 1.97 -13.93 -1.15
N GLU A 102 2.46 -12.87 -1.81
CA GLU A 102 3.21 -12.99 -3.08
C GLU A 102 4.42 -13.91 -2.90
N GLN A 103 5.18 -13.74 -1.80
CA GLN A 103 6.31 -14.60 -1.48
C GLN A 103 5.91 -16.05 -1.29
N LYS A 104 4.83 -16.31 -0.52
CA LYS A 104 4.33 -17.68 -0.27
C LYS A 104 3.87 -18.37 -1.55
N LEU A 105 3.26 -17.62 -2.47
CA LEU A 105 2.71 -18.13 -3.72
C LEU A 105 3.73 -18.16 -4.87
N GLY A 106 4.97 -17.71 -4.65
CA GLY A 106 5.99 -17.62 -5.69
C GLY A 106 5.67 -16.58 -6.79
N LEU A 107 4.84 -15.59 -6.46
CA LEU A 107 4.47 -14.50 -7.36
C LEU A 107 5.52 -13.36 -7.31
N PRO A 108 5.57 -12.49 -8.33
CA PRO A 108 6.40 -11.28 -8.27
C PRO A 108 6.07 -10.44 -7.02
N LEU A 109 7.10 -10.01 -6.29
CA LEU A 109 6.98 -9.24 -5.04
C LEU A 109 6.65 -7.76 -5.31
N THR A 110 5.45 -7.47 -5.79
CA THR A 110 5.04 -6.09 -6.12
C THR A 110 4.64 -5.29 -4.89
N CYS A 111 4.27 -5.97 -3.79
CA CYS A 111 3.67 -5.39 -2.58
C CYS A 111 2.43 -4.53 -2.87
N TYR A 112 1.75 -4.77 -3.99
CA TYR A 112 0.61 -3.99 -4.46
C TYR A 112 -0.49 -4.92 -4.99
N PRO A 113 -1.79 -4.60 -4.83
CA PRO A 113 -2.85 -5.47 -5.33
C PRO A 113 -2.70 -5.73 -6.83
N SER A 114 -2.69 -7.01 -7.20
CA SER A 114 -2.73 -7.48 -8.59
C SER A 114 -3.87 -8.47 -8.80
N GLN A 115 -4.39 -8.57 -10.03
CA GLN A 115 -5.40 -9.56 -10.40
C GLN A 115 -4.93 -10.97 -10.06
N ALA A 116 -3.71 -11.31 -10.48
CA ALA A 116 -3.15 -12.65 -10.28
C ALA A 116 -3.12 -13.07 -8.80
N LEU A 117 -2.68 -12.17 -7.90
CA LEU A 117 -2.67 -12.44 -6.47
C LEU A 117 -4.09 -12.59 -5.91
N VAL A 118 -4.95 -11.60 -6.19
CA VAL A 118 -6.31 -11.56 -5.63
C VAL A 118 -7.12 -12.77 -6.11
N ASP A 119 -7.03 -13.13 -7.39
CA ASP A 119 -7.68 -14.32 -7.93
C ASP A 119 -7.20 -15.60 -7.28
N THR A 120 -5.89 -15.75 -7.10
CA THR A 120 -5.31 -16.95 -6.48
C THR A 120 -5.82 -17.11 -5.04
N VAL A 121 -5.73 -16.05 -4.24
CA VAL A 121 -6.15 -16.07 -2.83
C VAL A 121 -7.65 -16.31 -2.68
N LEU A 122 -8.48 -15.66 -3.49
CA LEU A 122 -9.93 -15.84 -3.45
C LEU A 122 -10.34 -17.25 -3.92
N LYS A 123 -9.69 -17.79 -4.95
CA LYS A 123 -9.95 -19.14 -5.46
C LYS A 123 -9.59 -20.20 -4.43
N GLU A 124 -8.41 -20.12 -3.82
CA GLU A 124 -8.00 -21.04 -2.74
C GLU A 124 -8.97 -21.01 -1.56
N ALA A 125 -9.47 -19.84 -1.17
CA ALA A 125 -10.46 -19.72 -0.10
C ALA A 125 -11.80 -20.36 -0.47
N SER A 126 -12.22 -20.25 -1.73
CA SER A 126 -13.45 -20.90 -2.21
C SER A 126 -13.33 -22.43 -2.27
N ALA A 127 -12.14 -22.96 -2.55
CA ALA A 127 -11.87 -24.40 -2.58
C ALA A 127 -11.77 -25.00 -1.17
N ALA A 128 -11.22 -24.25 -0.21
CA ALA A 128 -11.14 -24.68 1.19
C ALA A 128 -12.49 -24.65 1.93
N ALA A 129 -13.50 -23.99 1.37
CA ALA A 129 -14.85 -23.90 1.93
C ALA A 129 -15.82 -24.97 1.37
N GLN A 130 -15.36 -25.79 0.43
CA GLN A 130 -16.09 -26.93 -0.16
C GLN A 130 -15.62 -28.23 0.49
#